data_AF-A0A978T8Z5-F1
#
_entry.id   AF-A0A978T8Z5-F1
#
_cell.length_a   1.000
_cell.length_b   1.000
_cell.length_c   1.000
_cell.angle_alpha   90.00
_cell.angle_beta   90.00
_cell.angle_gamma   90.00
#
_symmetry.space_group_name_H-M   'P 1'
#
loop_
_entity.id
_entity.type
_entity.pdbx_description
1 polymer ?
#
loop_
_entity_poly.entity_id
_entity_poly.type
_entity_poly.pdbx_seq_one_letter_code
_entity_poly.pdbx_strand_id
1 'polypeptide(L)'
;MALVTLTQGHLKQLELCPRRFQYTYLEHLTAPTDPAMLDRQQWGTRFHQVMQQRQLGLTVAPLLAQDPALEKAVQALVEAAPELFATQDSDGRTVDGRTVDGRTVETATAPFRQSEHRRSLAYKGYALTVIYDLLIMTSTQAQIVDWKTHLHPPGAAQLAQDWQTRL
;
A
#
# COMPACT_ATOMS: atom_id res chain seq x y z
N MET A 1 8.15 -14.22 -25.23
CA MET A 1 7.94 -12.78 -25.47
C MET A 1 7.98 -12.06 -24.13
N ALA A 2 8.64 -10.92 -24.03
CA ALA A 2 8.59 -10.10 -22.81
C ALA A 2 7.17 -9.51 -22.68
N LEU A 3 6.60 -9.56 -21.46
CA LEU A 3 5.30 -8.98 -21.17
C LEU A 3 5.46 -7.47 -20.95
N VAL A 4 4.49 -6.68 -21.40
CA VAL A 4 4.41 -5.26 -21.05
C VAL A 4 3.81 -5.12 -19.65
N THR A 5 4.55 -4.50 -18.73
CA THR A 5 4.09 -4.31 -17.34
C THR A 5 3.07 -3.18 -17.27
N LEU A 6 1.96 -3.35 -16.55
CA LEU A 6 0.98 -2.29 -16.36
C LEU A 6 0.68 -2.15 -14.86
N THR A 7 0.70 -0.91 -14.39
CA THR A 7 0.31 -0.55 -13.02
C THR A 7 -1.06 0.16 -13.05
N GLN A 8 -1.67 0.36 -11.88
CA GLN A 8 -2.89 1.17 -11.78
C GLN A 8 -2.70 2.59 -12.37
N GLY A 9 -1.54 3.22 -12.15
CA GLY A 9 -1.22 4.52 -12.77
C GLY A 9 -1.18 4.48 -14.30
N HIS A 10 -0.65 3.40 -14.88
CA HIS A 10 -0.67 3.19 -16.33
C HIS A 10 -2.09 3.06 -16.89
N LEU A 11 -2.95 2.27 -16.23
CA LEU A 11 -4.35 2.08 -16.63
C LEU A 11 -5.14 3.38 -16.53
N LYS A 12 -4.98 4.12 -15.43
CA LYS A 12 -5.61 5.43 -15.22
C LYS A 12 -5.18 6.43 -16.30
N GLN A 13 -3.91 6.46 -16.66
CA GLN A 13 -3.45 7.34 -17.74
C GLN A 13 -3.97 6.92 -19.11
N LEU A 14 -4.05 5.62 -19.39
CA LEU A 14 -4.62 5.12 -20.64
C LEU A 14 -6.11 5.52 -20.77
N GLU A 15 -6.89 5.40 -19.70
CA GLU A 15 -8.29 5.81 -19.66
C GLU A 15 -8.44 7.33 -19.83
N LEU A 16 -7.64 8.13 -19.13
CA LEU A 16 -7.72 9.60 -19.19
C LEU A 16 -7.22 10.18 -20.52
N CYS A 17 -6.10 9.67 -21.05
CA CYS A 17 -5.49 10.17 -22.27
C CYS A 17 -4.59 9.11 -22.93
N PRO A 18 -5.12 8.31 -23.88
CA PRO A 18 -4.36 7.29 -24.60
C PRO A 18 -3.11 7.85 -25.30
N ARG A 19 -3.19 9.09 -25.83
CA ARG A 19 -2.05 9.71 -26.51
C ARG A 19 -0.92 10.01 -25.53
N ARG A 20 -1.23 10.51 -24.33
CA ARG A 20 -0.24 10.75 -23.29
C ARG A 20 0.35 9.43 -22.78
N PHE A 21 -0.47 8.40 -22.58
CA PHE A 21 0.00 7.04 -22.29
C PHE A 21 1.05 6.55 -23.29
N GLN A 22 0.73 6.62 -24.58
CA GLN A 22 1.67 6.24 -25.63
C GLN A 22 2.99 7.00 -25.53
N TYR A 23 2.94 8.33 -25.48
CA TYR A 23 4.15 9.14 -25.45
C TYR A 23 5.03 8.89 -24.24
N THR A 24 4.45 8.90 -23.03
CA THR A 24 5.28 8.85 -21.82
C THR A 24 5.68 7.43 -21.45
N TYR A 25 4.81 6.43 -21.68
CA TYR A 25 5.04 5.06 -21.23
C TYR A 25 5.62 4.16 -22.31
N LEU A 26 5.09 4.21 -23.53
CA LEU A 26 5.57 3.34 -24.63
C LEU A 26 6.75 3.96 -25.38
N GLU A 27 6.74 5.28 -25.58
CA GLU A 27 7.76 6.00 -26.36
C GLU A 27 8.79 6.73 -25.49
N HIS A 28 8.62 6.70 -24.16
CA HIS A 28 9.54 7.30 -23.18
C HIS A 28 9.85 8.79 -23.40
N LEU A 29 8.91 9.55 -23.96
CA LEU A 29 9.01 10.99 -24.10
C LEU A 29 8.69 11.67 -22.77
N THR A 30 9.71 12.18 -22.09
CA THR A 30 9.57 12.88 -20.81
C THR A 30 9.65 14.40 -20.98
N ALA A 31 8.70 15.10 -20.36
CA ALA A 31 8.79 16.53 -20.14
C ALA A 31 9.41 16.81 -18.75
N PRO A 32 10.09 17.95 -18.55
CA PRO A 32 10.51 18.38 -17.22
C PRO A 32 9.32 18.40 -16.26
N THR A 33 9.53 17.85 -15.05
CA THR A 33 8.51 17.86 -13.99
C THR A 33 8.52 19.21 -13.29
N ASP A 34 7.34 19.73 -12.96
CA ASP A 34 7.19 20.92 -12.10
C ASP A 34 7.89 20.69 -10.75
N PRO A 35 8.83 21.56 -10.33
CA PRO A 35 9.53 21.44 -9.05
C PRO A 35 8.59 21.28 -7.84
N ALA A 36 7.46 22.00 -7.79
CA ALA A 36 6.52 21.89 -6.68
C ALA A 36 5.83 20.52 -6.64
N MET A 37 5.60 19.91 -7.81
CA MET A 37 5.09 18.54 -7.90
C MET A 37 6.15 17.53 -7.45
N LEU A 38 7.41 17.74 -7.83
CA LEU A 38 8.52 16.90 -7.42
C LEU A 38 8.69 16.91 -5.89
N ASP A 39 8.64 18.08 -5.26
CA ASP A 39 8.74 18.20 -3.80
C ASP A 39 7.63 17.42 -3.09
N ARG A 40 6.39 17.50 -3.59
CA ARG A 40 5.26 16.72 -3.06
C ARG A 40 5.45 15.22 -3.22
N GLN A 41 5.97 14.78 -4.37
CA GLN A 41 6.26 13.36 -4.61
C GLN A 41 7.36 12.86 -3.68
N GLN A 42 8.46 13.61 -3.54
CA GLN A 42 9.55 13.28 -2.62
C GLN A 42 9.06 13.21 -1.18
N TRP A 43 8.24 14.16 -0.75
CA TRP A 43 7.65 14.15 0.58
C TRP A 43 6.78 12.90 0.80
N GLY A 44 5.94 12.55 -0.18
CA GLY A 44 5.19 11.30 -0.19
C GLY A 44 6.09 10.06 -0.08
N THR A 45 7.17 9.99 -0.86
CA THR A 45 8.13 8.88 -0.78
C THR A 45 8.75 8.75 0.62
N ARG A 46 9.14 9.86 1.26
CA ARG A 46 9.65 9.84 2.63
C ARG A 46 8.61 9.33 3.63
N PHE A 47 7.35 9.71 3.44
CA PHE A 47 6.24 9.18 4.23
C PHE A 47 6.13 7.66 4.09
N HIS A 48 6.03 7.12 2.87
CA HIS A 48 5.96 5.66 2.65
C HIS A 48 7.17 4.94 3.26
N GLN A 49 8.39 5.50 3.12
CA GLN A 49 9.59 4.91 3.71
C GLN A 49 9.51 4.80 5.24
N VAL A 50 8.99 5.84 5.93
CA VAL A 50 8.76 5.78 7.38
C VAL A 50 7.74 4.70 7.72
N MET A 51 6.63 4.63 6.97
CA MET A 51 5.58 3.63 7.21
C MET A 51 6.12 2.21 7.02
N GLN A 52 6.87 1.97 5.94
CA GLN A 52 7.53 0.69 5.67
C GLN A 52 8.47 0.29 6.81
N GLN A 53 9.37 1.19 7.22
CA GLN A 53 10.32 0.89 8.29
C GLN A 53 9.61 0.57 9.62
N ARG A 54 8.56 1.32 9.97
CA ARG A 54 7.73 1.01 11.16
C ARG A 54 7.11 -0.38 11.07
N GLN A 55 6.53 -0.76 9.92
CA GLN A 55 5.93 -2.08 9.73
C GLN A 55 6.96 -3.22 9.79
N LEU A 56 8.22 -2.93 9.47
CA LEU A 56 9.34 -3.86 9.60
C LEU A 56 9.98 -3.87 11.00
N GLY A 57 9.49 -3.07 11.95
CA GLY A 57 10.07 -2.94 13.29
C GLY A 57 11.42 -2.21 13.31
N LEU A 58 11.76 -1.47 12.25
CA LEU A 58 12.98 -0.70 12.13
C LEU A 58 12.83 0.68 12.78
N THR A 59 13.95 1.24 13.26
CA THR A 59 13.96 2.57 13.86
C THR A 59 13.71 3.66 12.81
N VAL A 60 12.70 4.50 13.03
CA VAL A 60 12.36 5.62 12.14
C VAL A 60 12.76 7.00 12.65
N ALA A 61 13.25 7.09 13.90
CA ALA A 61 13.65 8.36 14.51
C ALA A 61 14.59 9.22 13.63
N PRO A 62 15.60 8.65 12.93
CA PRO A 62 16.46 9.44 12.05
C PRO A 62 15.71 10.08 10.87
N LEU A 63 14.70 9.40 10.32
CA LEU A 63 13.89 9.94 9.22
C LEU A 63 12.96 11.05 9.70
N LEU A 64 12.37 10.87 10.88
CA LEU A 64 11.45 11.84 11.47
C LEU A 64 12.16 13.11 11.93
N ALA A 65 13.35 12.99 12.51
CA ALA A 65 14.12 14.13 13.01
C ALA A 65 14.51 15.15 11.92
N GLN A 66 14.52 14.73 10.65
CA GLN A 66 14.86 15.59 9.51
C GLN A 66 13.69 16.46 9.03
N ASP A 67 12.46 16.12 9.40
CA ASP A 67 11.25 16.76 8.87
C ASP A 67 10.14 16.76 9.94
N PRO A 68 9.99 17.86 10.71
CA PRO A 68 8.96 17.97 11.75
C PRO A 68 7.52 17.86 11.21
N ALA A 69 7.29 18.26 9.96
CA ALA A 69 5.98 18.11 9.33
C ALA A 69 5.68 16.62 9.04
N LEU A 70 6.69 15.87 8.60
CA LEU A 70 6.59 14.43 8.42
C LEU A 70 6.35 13.71 9.76
N GLU A 71 7.08 14.07 10.81
CA GLU A 71 6.86 13.53 12.17
C GLU A 71 5.43 13.75 12.63
N LYS A 72 4.93 14.98 12.51
CA LYS A 72 3.55 15.31 12.85
C LYS A 72 2.54 14.49 12.04
N ALA A 73 2.74 14.34 10.74
CA ALA A 73 1.83 13.59 9.87
C ALA A 73 1.80 12.10 10.23
N VAL A 74 2.97 11.50 10.49
CA VAL A 74 3.10 10.10 10.92
C VAL A 74 2.45 9.89 12.27
N GLN A 75 2.68 10.80 13.24
CA GLN A 75 2.07 10.72 14.56
C GLN A 75 0.55 10.80 14.47
N ALA A 76 0.01 11.75 13.70
CA ALA A 76 -1.43 11.89 13.49
C ALA A 76 -2.05 10.61 12.88
N LEU A 77 -1.37 9.95 11.94
CA LEU A 77 -1.85 8.69 11.38
C LEU A 77 -1.82 7.55 12.42
N VAL A 78 -0.76 7.43 13.20
CA VAL A 78 -0.65 6.40 14.25
C VAL A 78 -1.73 6.58 15.32
N GLU A 79 -2.05 7.82 15.69
CA GLU A 79 -3.12 8.14 16.62
C GLU A 79 -4.51 7.86 16.04
N ALA A 80 -4.73 8.14 14.75
CA ALA A 80 -6.01 7.96 14.10
C ALA A 80 -6.34 6.49 13.79
N ALA A 81 -5.32 5.65 13.58
CA ALA A 81 -5.47 4.24 13.22
C ALA A 81 -4.48 3.34 13.99
N PRO A 82 -4.55 3.29 15.34
CA PRO A 82 -3.61 2.56 16.18
C PRO A 82 -3.62 1.04 15.90
N GLU A 83 -4.74 0.48 15.45
CA GLU A 83 -4.88 -0.92 15.05
C GLU A 83 -3.96 -1.31 13.88
N LEU A 84 -3.59 -0.35 13.03
CA LEU A 84 -2.62 -0.55 11.96
C LEU A 84 -1.17 -0.52 12.46
N PHE A 85 -0.91 -0.27 13.74
CA PHE A 85 0.44 -0.22 14.31
C PHE A 85 0.62 -1.04 15.58
N ALA A 86 -0.46 -1.59 16.12
CA ALA A 86 -0.41 -2.49 17.26
C ALA A 86 0.58 -3.64 16.96
N THR A 87 1.61 -3.73 17.80
CA THR A 87 2.45 -4.92 17.89
C THR A 87 1.52 -6.10 18.20
N GLN A 88 1.85 -7.27 17.66
CA GLN A 88 1.08 -8.50 17.91
C GLN A 88 1.32 -8.97 19.35
N ASP A 89 0.85 -8.20 20.32
CA ASP A 89 0.64 -8.68 21.68
C ASP A 89 -0.69 -9.43 21.64
N SER A 90 -0.59 -10.69 21.18
CA SER A 90 -1.45 -11.79 21.59
C SER A 90 -2.96 -11.55 21.75
N ASP A 91 -3.67 -10.98 20.76
CA ASP A 91 -5.15 -11.05 20.75
C ASP A 91 -5.80 -11.21 19.38
N GLY A 92 -5.01 -11.34 18.31
CA GLY A 92 -5.49 -11.69 16.97
C GLY A 92 -5.80 -13.18 16.78
N ARG A 93 -6.39 -13.85 17.78
CA ARG A 93 -6.63 -15.31 17.75
C ARG A 93 -7.71 -15.66 16.72
N THR A 94 -7.32 -16.17 15.56
CA THR A 94 -8.23 -17.02 14.76
C THR A 94 -8.18 -18.43 15.35
N VAL A 95 -9.28 -18.86 15.97
CA VAL A 95 -9.40 -20.18 16.59
C VAL A 95 -9.81 -21.17 15.52
N ASP A 96 -8.86 -21.98 15.03
CA ASP A 96 -9.17 -23.17 14.22
C ASP A 96 -9.09 -24.38 15.15
N GLY A 97 -10.20 -24.66 15.84
CA GLY A 97 -10.26 -25.68 16.87
C GLY A 97 -10.28 -27.08 16.29
N ARG A 98 -9.12 -27.77 16.29
CA ARG A 98 -9.05 -29.20 15.98
C ARG A 98 -8.90 -30.00 17.28
N THR A 99 -9.94 -30.73 17.65
CA THR A 99 -9.92 -31.62 18.82
C THR A 99 -9.14 -32.89 18.50
N VAL A 100 -8.01 -33.13 19.17
CA VAL A 100 -7.29 -34.41 19.15
C VAL A 100 -7.21 -34.89 20.60
N ASP A 101 -7.72 -36.10 20.86
CA ASP A 101 -7.67 -36.77 22.18
C ASP A 101 -8.23 -35.95 23.36
N GLY A 102 -9.35 -35.25 23.16
CA GLY A 102 -10.04 -34.52 24.23
C GLY A 102 -9.29 -33.29 24.77
N ARG A 103 -8.14 -32.93 24.17
CA ARG A 103 -7.41 -31.69 24.43
C ARG A 103 -7.57 -30.74 23.25
N THR A 104 -8.17 -29.58 23.51
CA THR A 104 -8.12 -28.45 22.58
C THR A 104 -6.70 -27.88 22.62
N VAL A 105 -5.91 -28.13 21.57
CA VAL A 105 -4.62 -27.46 21.41
C VAL A 105 -4.89 -26.12 20.72
N GLU A 106 -4.98 -25.06 21.52
CA GLU A 106 -5.15 -23.68 21.03
C GLU A 106 -3.88 -23.23 20.29
N THR A 107 -3.83 -23.44 18.98
CA THR A 107 -2.76 -22.86 18.13
C THR A 107 -3.29 -21.60 17.49
N ALA A 108 -3.22 -20.49 18.22
CA ALA A 108 -3.50 -19.17 17.67
C ALA A 108 -2.47 -18.85 16.58
N THR A 109 -2.92 -18.77 15.33
CA THR A 109 -2.07 -18.32 14.22
C THR A 109 -2.20 -16.81 14.11
N ALA A 110 -1.09 -16.09 14.27
CA ALA A 110 -1.08 -14.64 14.08
C ALA A 110 -1.45 -14.27 12.63
N PRO A 111 -2.17 -13.16 12.40
CA PRO A 111 -2.45 -12.66 11.06
C PRO A 111 -1.16 -12.50 10.24
N PHE A 112 -1.21 -12.93 8.98
CA PHE A 112 -0.16 -12.65 8.02
C PHE A 112 -0.11 -11.15 7.75
N ARG A 113 1.08 -10.57 7.79
CA ARG A 113 1.29 -9.12 7.63
C ARG A 113 2.54 -8.87 6.80
N GLN A 114 2.42 -8.07 5.74
CA GLN A 114 3.56 -7.72 4.90
C GLN A 114 3.43 -6.30 4.36
N SER A 115 4.48 -5.49 4.56
CA SER A 115 4.63 -4.18 3.93
C SER A 115 5.24 -4.32 2.53
N GLU A 116 4.90 -3.40 1.62
CA GLU A 116 5.34 -3.39 0.22
C GLU A 116 5.07 -4.72 -0.50
N HIS A 117 3.87 -5.26 -0.29
CA HIS A 117 3.48 -6.57 -0.78
C HIS A 117 3.20 -6.55 -2.28
N ARG A 118 4.11 -7.11 -3.07
CA ARG A 118 3.97 -7.19 -4.53
C ARG A 118 3.11 -8.38 -4.98
N ARG A 119 2.24 -8.11 -5.96
CA ARG A 119 1.53 -9.13 -6.74
C ARG A 119 1.67 -8.85 -8.24
N SER A 120 1.69 -9.90 -9.03
CA SER A 120 1.72 -9.79 -10.50
C SER A 120 0.88 -10.87 -11.16
N LEU A 121 0.16 -10.49 -12.20
CA LEU A 121 -0.71 -11.36 -12.99
C LEU A 121 -0.36 -11.24 -14.46
N ALA A 122 0.04 -12.35 -15.08
CA ALA A 122 0.20 -12.43 -16.53
C ALA A 122 -1.18 -12.61 -17.18
N TYR A 123 -1.56 -11.69 -18.07
CA TYR A 123 -2.85 -11.73 -18.74
C TYR A 123 -2.73 -11.19 -20.17
N LYS A 124 -3.08 -12.02 -21.17
CA LYS A 124 -3.12 -11.64 -22.60
C LYS A 124 -1.88 -10.87 -23.12
N GLY A 125 -0.67 -11.28 -22.71
CA GLY A 125 0.57 -10.63 -23.14
C GLY A 125 1.00 -9.42 -22.29
N TYR A 126 0.25 -9.09 -21.23
CA TYR A 126 0.57 -8.06 -20.25
C TYR A 126 0.91 -8.68 -18.89
N ALA A 127 1.71 -7.97 -18.10
CA ALA A 127 1.93 -8.25 -16.69
C ALA A 127 1.28 -7.13 -15.85
N LEU A 128 0.14 -7.40 -15.23
CA LEU A 128 -0.48 -6.46 -14.31
C LEU A 128 0.26 -6.56 -12.97
N THR A 129 0.85 -5.46 -12.49
CA THR A 129 1.62 -5.43 -11.25
C THR A 129 1.01 -4.43 -10.26
N VAL A 130 0.88 -4.87 -9.01
CA VAL A 130 0.48 -4.03 -7.89
C VAL A 130 1.45 -4.23 -6.73
N ILE A 131 1.63 -3.17 -5.94
CA ILE A 131 2.34 -3.19 -4.67
C ILE A 131 1.39 -2.58 -3.65
N TYR A 132 1.00 -3.36 -2.65
CA TYR A 132 0.21 -2.88 -1.52
C TYR A 132 1.18 -2.34 -0.46
N ASP A 133 0.95 -1.14 0.05
CA ASP A 133 1.84 -0.61 1.09
C ASP A 133 1.83 -1.49 2.35
N LEU A 134 0.65 -2.06 2.66
CA LEU A 134 0.47 -3.04 3.72
C LEU A 134 -0.67 -4.02 3.38
N LEU A 135 -0.36 -5.31 3.45
CA LEU A 135 -1.33 -6.41 3.39
C LEU A 135 -1.44 -7.08 4.76
N ILE A 136 -2.66 -7.20 5.27
CA ILE A 136 -2.99 -7.94 6.48
C ILE A 136 -3.99 -9.04 6.11
N MET A 137 -3.74 -10.28 6.50
CA MET A 137 -4.63 -11.41 6.23
C MET A 137 -4.84 -12.27 7.47
N THR A 138 -6.10 -12.58 7.76
CA THR A 138 -6.52 -13.60 8.72
C THR A 138 -7.04 -14.82 7.96
N SER A 139 -7.55 -15.83 8.67
CA SER A 139 -8.22 -16.97 8.04
C SER A 139 -9.52 -16.60 7.32
N THR A 140 -10.14 -15.46 7.66
CA THR A 140 -11.47 -15.09 7.17
C THR A 140 -11.51 -13.75 6.43
N GLN A 141 -10.45 -12.94 6.50
CA GLN A 141 -10.43 -11.60 5.95
C GLN A 141 -9.05 -11.24 5.40
N ALA A 142 -9.03 -10.46 4.32
CA ALA A 142 -7.85 -9.72 3.87
C ALA A 142 -8.14 -8.22 3.89
N GLN A 143 -7.17 -7.43 4.33
CA GLN A 143 -7.18 -5.97 4.29
C GLN A 143 -5.95 -5.48 3.52
N ILE A 144 -6.21 -4.66 2.51
CA ILE A 144 -5.18 -3.95 1.75
C ILE A 144 -5.23 -2.50 2.20
N VAL A 145 -4.10 -1.99 2.66
CA VAL A 145 -3.93 -0.60 3.06
C VAL A 145 -2.97 0.07 2.10
N ASP A 146 -3.38 1.23 1.60
CA ASP A 146 -2.59 2.10 0.75
C ASP A 146 -2.54 3.48 1.41
N TRP A 147 -1.34 3.92 1.76
CA TRP A 147 -1.08 5.17 2.44
C TRP A 147 -1.24 6.32 1.46
N LYS A 148 -1.96 7.37 1.87
CA LYS A 148 -2.09 8.59 1.07
C LYS A 148 -1.77 9.81 1.93
N THR A 149 -1.00 10.72 1.36
CA THR A 149 -0.58 11.99 1.98
C THR A 149 -1.41 13.19 1.50
N HIS A 150 -2.33 12.99 0.55
CA HIS A 150 -3.20 14.04 0.04
C HIS A 150 -4.30 14.40 1.07
N LEU A 151 -4.40 15.69 1.40
CA LEU A 151 -5.36 16.21 2.39
C LEU A 151 -6.81 16.33 1.89
N HIS A 152 -7.06 16.02 0.62
CA HIS A 152 -8.39 16.09 0.01
C HIS A 152 -8.78 14.69 -0.46
N PRO A 153 -9.39 13.87 0.41
CA PRO A 153 -9.81 12.53 0.02
C PRO A 153 -10.92 12.63 -1.04
N PRO A 154 -10.86 11.83 -2.12
CA PRO A 154 -11.96 11.72 -3.06
C PRO A 154 -13.20 11.16 -2.35
N GLY A 155 -14.39 11.54 -2.84
CA GLY A 155 -15.65 11.03 -2.28
C GLY A 155 -15.82 9.52 -2.49
N ALA A 156 -16.57 8.85 -1.61
CA ALA A 156 -16.74 7.39 -1.64
C ALA A 156 -17.26 6.86 -3.01
N ALA A 157 -18.17 7.58 -3.65
CA ALA A 157 -18.69 7.20 -4.97
C ALA A 157 -17.60 7.27 -6.06
N GLN A 158 -16.68 8.23 -5.97
CA GLN A 158 -15.55 8.35 -6.89
C GLN A 158 -14.53 7.23 -6.64
N LEU A 159 -14.26 6.91 -5.36
CA LEU A 159 -13.39 5.79 -4.99
C LEU A 159 -13.92 4.46 -5.55
N ALA A 160 -15.22 4.18 -5.43
CA ALA A 160 -15.80 2.94 -5.96
C ALA A 160 -15.58 2.73 -7.47
N GLN A 161 -15.30 3.80 -8.22
CA GLN A 161 -15.07 3.77 -9.66
C GLN A 161 -13.58 3.88 -10.04
N ASP A 162 -12.69 4.24 -9.11
CA ASP A 162 -11.25 4.37 -9.38
C ASP A 162 -10.60 2.99 -9.55
N TRP A 163 -9.68 2.86 -10.51
CA TRP A 163 -8.88 1.65 -10.73
C TRP A 163 -8.19 1.10 -9.47
N GLN A 164 -7.95 1.92 -8.46
CA GLN A 164 -7.35 1.52 -7.20
C GLN A 164 -8.28 0.65 -6.34
N THR A 165 -9.59 0.92 -6.38
CA THR A 165 -10.57 0.42 -5.41
C THR A 165 -11.77 -0.26 -6.06
N ARG A 166 -11.86 -0.22 -7.39
CA ARG A 166 -12.88 -0.92 -8.17
C ARG A 166 -12.68 -2.44 -8.05
N LEU A 167 -13.67 -3.11 -7.46
CA LEU A 167 -13.78 -4.57 -7.35
C LEU A 167 -14.66 -5.14 -8.46
#